data_AF-A0A843EKU8-F1
#
_entry.id   AF-A0A843EKU8-F1
#
_cell.length_a   1.000
_cell.length_b   1.000
_cell.length_c   1.000
_cell.angle_alpha   90.00
_cell.angle_beta   90.00
_cell.angle_gamma   90.00
#
_symmetry.space_group_name_H-M   'P 1'
#
loop_
_entity.id
_entity.type
_entity.pdbx_description
1 polymer ?
#
loop_
_entity_poly.entity_id
_entity_poly.type
_entity_poly.pdbx_seq_one_letter_code
_entity_poly.pdbx_strand_id
1 'polypeptide(L)' 'MLNNENWERIQLSKMNTLQSNLYQLLVEFDELCRKYDVEYLLAAGASLGAVRNRSFMPWDDDIDLYITR' A
#
# COMPACT_ATOMS: atom_id res chain seq x y z
N MET A 1 22.02 16.45 -1.82
CA MET A 1 21.50 15.06 -1.69
C MET A 1 20.08 15.18 -1.17
N LEU A 2 19.09 14.63 -1.88
CA LEU A 2 17.68 14.76 -1.48
C LEU A 2 17.39 13.86 -0.26
N ASN A 3 16.69 14.39 0.74
CA ASN A 3 16.27 13.69 1.96
C ASN A 3 15.22 12.60 1.67
N ASN A 4 15.13 11.56 2.53
CA ASN A 4 14.19 10.43 2.37
C ASN A 4 12.72 10.88 2.26
N GLU A 5 12.33 11.93 2.98
CA GLU A 5 10.98 12.51 2.94
C GLU A 5 10.58 13.04 1.54
N ASN A 6 11.56 13.47 0.73
CA ASN A 6 11.27 13.92 -0.64
C ASN A 6 10.88 12.76 -1.55
N TRP A 7 11.46 11.56 -1.36
CA TRP A 7 11.16 10.40 -2.18
C TRP A 7 9.77 9.85 -1.92
N GLU A 8 9.35 9.80 -0.65
CA GLU A 8 7.99 9.41 -0.27
C GLU A 8 6.96 10.38 -0.86
N ARG A 9 7.21 11.70 -0.78
CA ARG A 9 6.34 12.71 -1.41
C ARG A 9 6.27 12.59 -2.93
N ILE A 10 7.39 12.27 -3.61
CA ILE A 10 7.42 12.09 -5.07
C ILE A 10 6.68 10.82 -5.49
N GLN A 11 6.74 9.73 -4.70
CA GLN A 11 5.98 8.52 -4.99
C GLN A 11 4.47 8.69 -4.74
N LEU A 12 4.09 9.36 -3.64
CA LEU A 12 2.70 9.77 -3.40
C LEU A 12 2.14 10.63 -4.55
N SER A 13 2.99 11.46 -5.19
CA SER A 13 2.57 12.28 -6.33
C SER A 13 2.26 11.49 -7.63
N LYS A 14 2.57 10.19 -7.69
CA LYS A 14 2.32 9.35 -8.87
C LYS A 14 1.04 8.54 -8.80
N MET A 15 0.45 8.37 -7.63
CA MET A 15 -0.78 7.60 -7.47
C MET A 15 -1.96 8.41 -7.96
N ASN A 16 -2.86 7.77 -8.71
CA ASN A 16 -4.14 8.38 -9.06
C ASN A 16 -5.05 8.47 -7.81
N THR A 17 -6.19 9.14 -7.94
CA THR A 17 -7.14 9.31 -6.81
C THR A 17 -7.64 7.98 -6.26
N LEU A 18 -7.88 6.98 -7.11
CA LEU A 18 -8.34 5.66 -6.67
C LEU A 18 -7.26 4.97 -5.82
N GLN A 19 -6.02 4.92 -6.32
CA GLN A 19 -4.89 4.33 -5.60
C GLN A 19 -4.62 5.04 -4.28
N SER A 20 -4.74 6.38 -4.24
CA SER A 20 -4.62 7.16 -3.00
C SER A 20 -5.69 6.77 -1.97
N ASN A 21 -6.93 6.58 -2.40
CA ASN A 21 -8.01 6.15 -1.53
C ASN A 21 -7.83 4.71 -1.03
N LEU A 22 -7.39 3.79 -1.91
CA LEU A 22 -7.10 2.41 -1.54
C LEU A 22 -5.94 2.32 -0.55
N TYR A 23 -4.89 3.13 -0.73
CA TYR A 23 -3.79 3.21 0.22
C TYR A 23 -4.26 3.71 1.58
N GLN A 24 -5.09 4.75 1.62
CA GLN A 24 -5.65 5.26 2.87
C GLN A 24 -6.50 4.17 3.57
N LEU A 25 -7.30 3.42 2.81
CA LEU A 25 -8.05 2.28 3.34
C LEU A 25 -7.12 1.18 3.90
N LEU A 26 -6.00 0.88 3.22
CA LEU A 26 -5.01 -0.08 3.70
C LEU A 26 -4.33 0.39 5.00
N VAL A 27 -4.05 1.69 5.14
CA VAL A 27 -3.49 2.26 6.38
C VAL A 27 -4.47 2.09 7.54
N GLU A 28 -5.74 2.44 7.34
CA GLU A 28 -6.79 2.26 8.36
C GLU A 28 -7.01 0.78 8.70
N PHE A 29 -6.92 -0.10 7.71
CA PHE A 29 -6.99 -1.55 7.89
C PHE A 29 -5.79 -2.08 8.69
N ASP A 30 -4.56 -1.65 8.39
CA ASP A 30 -3.34 -2.02 9.15
C ASP A 30 -3.45 -1.61 10.61
N GLU A 31 -3.91 -0.38 10.87
CA GLU A 31 -4.15 0.11 12.24
C GLU A 31 -5.15 -0.77 13.00
N LEU A 32 -6.23 -1.18 12.33
CA LEU A 32 -7.23 -2.09 12.91
C LEU A 32 -6.63 -3.46 13.19
N CYS A 33 -5.92 -4.05 12.23
CA CYS A 33 -5.27 -5.35 12.39
C CYS A 33 -4.27 -5.35 13.54
N ARG A 34 -3.41 -4.33 13.64
CA ARG A 34 -2.47 -4.17 14.76
C ARG A 34 -3.17 -4.01 16.11
N LYS A 35 -4.29 -3.30 16.16
CA LYS A 35 -5.08 -3.11 17.37
C LYS A 35 -5.67 -4.42 17.89
N TYR A 36 -6.04 -5.33 17.00
CA TYR A 36 -6.70 -6.60 17.34
C TYR A 36 -5.79 -7.82 17.19
N ASP A 37 -4.49 -7.61 16.98
CA ASP A 37 -3.49 -8.67 16.80
C ASP A 37 -3.86 -9.66 15.67
N VAL A 38 -4.34 -9.12 14.54
CA VAL A 38 -4.70 -9.88 13.35
C VAL A 38 -3.56 -9.79 12.35
N GLU A 39 -2.93 -10.93 12.07
CA GLU A 39 -1.91 -11.02 11.03
C GLU A 39 -2.54 -11.06 9.63
N TYR A 40 -1.95 -10.31 8.71
CA TYR A 40 -2.30 -10.30 7.30
C TYR A 40 -1.06 -10.08 6.44
N LEU A 41 -1.17 -10.41 5.16
CA LEU A 41 -0.10 -10.23 4.17
C LEU A 41 -0.67 -9.57 2.92
N LEU A 42 0.11 -8.70 2.28
CA LEU A 42 -0.20 -8.27 0.92
C LEU A 42 -0.17 -9.49 -0.01
N ALA A 43 -1.13 -9.56 -0.92
CA ALA A 43 -1.26 -10.67 -1.87
C ALA A 43 -1.07 -10.18 -3.32
N ALA A 44 -0.83 -11.15 -4.21
CA ALA A 44 -0.84 -10.98 -5.66
C ALA A 44 -0.18 -9.68 -6.17
N GLY A 45 -0.92 -8.87 -6.94
CA GLY A 45 -0.44 -7.62 -7.55
C GLY A 45 0.04 -6.61 -6.52
N ALA A 46 -0.68 -6.46 -5.40
CA ALA A 46 -0.33 -5.56 -4.31
C ALA A 46 1.05 -5.89 -3.71
N SER A 47 1.34 -7.18 -3.47
CA SER A 47 2.63 -7.61 -2.95
C SER A 47 3.78 -7.34 -3.93
N LEU A 48 3.55 -7.54 -5.22
CA LEU A 48 4.53 -7.30 -6.27
C LEU A 48 4.79 -5.79 -6.46
N GLY A 49 3.74 -4.98 -6.47
CA GLY A 49 3.85 -3.52 -6.56
C GLY A 49 4.68 -2.95 -5.42
N ALA A 50 4.39 -3.37 -4.18
CA ALA A 50 5.12 -2.93 -3.00
C ALA A 50 6.64 -3.19 -3.12
N VAL A 51 7.05 -4.35 -3.63
CA VAL A 51 8.46 -4.70 -3.79
C VAL A 51 9.09 -4.04 -5.03
N ARG A 52 8.42 -4.12 -6.19
CA ARG A 52 8.95 -3.70 -7.48
C ARG A 52 8.95 -2.18 -7.65
N ASN A 53 7.82 -1.56 -7.36
CA ASN A 53 7.56 -0.15 -7.62
C ASN A 53 7.65 0.71 -6.35
N ARG A 54 7.70 0.10 -5.16
CA ARG A 54 7.53 0.79 -3.87
C ARG A 54 6.22 1.59 -3.82
N SER A 55 5.21 1.11 -4.55
CA SER A 55 3.88 1.70 -4.73
C SER A 55 3.01 0.69 -5.51
N PHE A 56 1.81 1.08 -5.93
CA PHE A 56 0.97 0.30 -6.82
C PHE A 56 1.65 0.03 -8.17
N MET A 57 1.20 -1.02 -8.85
CA MET A 57 1.42 -1.10 -10.29
C MET A 57 0.65 0.04 -10.98
N PRO A 58 1.16 0.66 -12.06
CA PRO A 58 0.52 1.83 -12.66
C PRO A 58 -0.90 1.57 -13.18
N TRP A 59 -1.24 0.30 -13.40
CA TRP A 59 -2.53 -0.16 -13.90
C TRP A 59 -3.38 -0.90 -12.86
N ASP A 60 -2.92 -1.03 -11.60
CA ASP A 60 -3.73 -1.63 -10.52
C ASP A 60 -4.87 -0.69 -10.11
N ASP A 61 -6.03 -1.29 -9.86
CA ASP A 61 -7.24 -0.65 -9.37
C ASP A 61 -7.79 -1.27 -8.06
N ASP A 62 -7.08 -2.21 -7.45
CA ASP A 62 -7.42 -2.87 -6.19
C ASP A 62 -6.20 -3.11 -5.26
N ILE A 63 -6.46 -3.74 -4.10
CA ILE A 63 -5.45 -4.27 -3.17
C ILE A 63 -5.95 -5.63 -2.68
N ASP A 64 -5.17 -6.68 -2.94
CA ASP A 64 -5.42 -8.01 -2.40
C ASP A 64 -4.67 -8.25 -1.09
N LEU A 65 -5.36 -8.88 -0.12
CA LEU A 65 -4.81 -9.26 1.19
C LEU A 65 -5.09 -10.73 1.51
N TYR A 66 -4.11 -11.43 2.08
CA TYR A 66 -4.34 -12.71 2.76
C TYR A 66 -4.47 -12.47 4.26
N ILE A 67 -5.43 -13.16 4.90
CA ILE A 67 -5.65 -13.10 6.34
C ILE A 67 -5.62 -14.54 6.89
N THR A 68 -4.93 -14.72 8.02
CA THR A 68 -4.88 -16.02 8.71
C THR A 68 -6.19 -16.31 9.44
N ARG A 69 -6.57 -17.59 9.49
CA ARG A 69 -7.74 -18.04 10.27
C ARG A 69 -7.39 -18.33 11.71
#